data_AF-A0A847W0F3-F1
#
_entry.id   AF-A0A847W0F3-F1
#
_cell.length_a   1.000
_cell.length_b   1.000
_cell.length_c   1.000
_cell.angle_alpha   90.00
_cell.angle_beta   90.00
_cell.angle_gamma   90.00
#
_symmetry.space_group_name_H-M   'P 1'
#
loop_
_entity.id
_entity.type
_entity.pdbx_description
1 polymer ?
#
loop_
_entity_poly.entity_id
_entity_poly.type
_entity_poly.pdbx_seq_one_letter_code
_entity_poly.pdbx_strand_id
1 'polypeptide(L)'
;MNKNDFRNPLGDQVFSLPDLVDEQLERCFDMEKLNNVFSMAEIFDGRKVIMTGCGDSYTAAGAMKNVMVNCAGIFGSVEVMDPMQFTRFTTKEQVGIGEPNS
;
A
#
# COMPACT_ATOMS: atom_id res chain seq x y z
N MET A 1 8.47 40.38 5.47
CA MET A 1 9.16 39.09 5.68
C MET A 1 9.20 38.37 4.34
N ASN A 2 10.38 37.97 3.85
CA ASN A 2 10.50 37.34 2.53
C ASN A 2 10.24 35.83 2.67
N LYS A 3 9.40 35.24 1.80
CA LYS A 3 9.09 33.80 1.84
C LYS A 3 10.32 32.93 1.63
N ASN A 4 11.31 33.43 0.88
CA ASN A 4 12.56 32.73 0.63
C ASN A 4 13.41 32.56 1.90
N ASP A 5 13.19 33.37 2.93
CA ASP A 5 13.91 33.28 4.21
C ASP A 5 13.51 32.02 5.03
N PHE A 6 12.41 31.36 4.66
CA PHE A 6 11.88 30.16 5.33
C PHE A 6 11.90 28.91 4.44
N ARG A 7 12.52 29.01 3.27
CA ARG A 7 12.64 27.89 2.34
C ARG A 7 13.52 26.82 2.99
N ASN A 8 13.06 25.57 2.94
CA ASN A 8 13.79 24.44 3.48
C ASN A 8 13.53 23.20 2.61
N PRO A 9 14.40 22.17 2.69
CA PRO A 9 14.28 20.99 1.84
C PRO A 9 12.94 20.25 1.95
N LEU A 10 12.29 20.23 3.11
CA LEU A 10 10.96 19.59 3.26
C LEU A 10 9.89 20.37 2.51
N GLY A 11 9.93 21.71 2.60
CA GLY A 11 9.05 22.58 1.80
C GLY A 11 9.24 22.34 0.31
N ASP A 12 10.48 22.25 -0.14
CA ASP A 12 10.81 21.96 -1.55
C ASP A 12 10.28 20.60 -2.00
N GLN A 13 10.39 19.55 -1.17
CA GLN A 13 9.82 18.24 -1.47
C GLN A 13 8.30 18.29 -1.62
N VAL A 14 7.60 19.00 -0.73
CA VAL A 14 6.14 19.18 -0.83
C VAL A 14 5.77 19.90 -2.13
N PHE A 15 6.52 20.93 -2.52
CA PHE A 15 6.27 21.66 -3.77
C PHE A 15 6.61 20.86 -5.03
N SER A 16 7.46 19.83 -4.94
CA SER A 16 7.77 18.92 -6.07
C SER A 16 6.73 17.83 -6.29
N LEU A 17 5.75 17.63 -5.39
CA LEU A 17 4.76 16.56 -5.52
C LEU A 17 3.97 16.58 -6.84
N PRO A 18 3.54 17.73 -7.40
CA PRO A 18 2.85 17.77 -8.68
C PRO A 18 3.69 17.19 -9.83
N ASP A 19 5.00 17.45 -9.83
CA ASP A 19 5.92 16.97 -10.86
C ASP A 19 6.08 15.44 -10.83
N LEU A 20 5.71 14.79 -9.72
CA LEU A 20 5.75 13.33 -9.59
C LEU A 20 4.49 12.66 -10.14
N VAL A 21 3.41 13.39 -10.45
CA VAL A 21 2.14 12.78 -10.87
C VAL A 21 2.31 12.00 -12.18
N ASP A 22 2.96 12.60 -13.18
CA ASP A 22 3.16 11.96 -14.47
C ASP A 22 4.00 10.68 -14.34
N GLU A 23 5.08 10.73 -13.55
CA GLU A 23 5.93 9.57 -13.28
C GLU A 23 5.16 8.46 -12.53
N GLN A 24 4.30 8.82 -11.58
CA GLN A 24 3.46 7.86 -10.86
C GLN A 24 2.44 7.20 -11.80
N LEU A 25 1.85 7.96 -12.72
CA LEU A 25 0.96 7.41 -13.75
C LEU A 25 1.70 6.45 -14.68
N GLU A 26 2.87 6.85 -15.17
CA GLU A 26 3.68 6.02 -16.08
C GLU A 26 4.23 4.75 -15.41
N ARG A 27 4.61 4.82 -14.12
CA ARG A 27 5.21 3.66 -13.43
C ARG A 27 4.21 2.77 -12.73
N CYS A 28 3.26 3.35 -12.01
CA CYS A 28 2.38 2.62 -11.10
C CYS A 28 1.03 2.25 -11.73
N PHE A 29 0.66 2.89 -12.85
CA PHE A 29 -0.60 2.63 -13.57
C PHE A 29 -0.39 2.12 -14.99
N ASP A 30 0.82 1.64 -15.31
CA ASP A 30 1.11 0.92 -16.55
C ASP A 30 0.42 -0.45 -16.54
N MET A 31 -0.59 -0.63 -17.38
CA MET A 31 -1.38 -1.86 -17.43
C MET A 31 -0.58 -3.08 -17.89
N GLU A 32 0.44 -2.89 -18.73
CA GLU A 32 1.30 -4.00 -19.15
C GLU A 32 2.11 -4.49 -17.95
N LYS A 33 2.70 -3.56 -17.16
CA LYS A 33 3.40 -3.93 -15.92
C LYS A 33 2.46 -4.55 -14.90
N LEU A 34 1.31 -3.92 -14.64
CA LEU A 34 0.35 -4.37 -13.62
C LEU A 34 -0.21 -5.77 -13.90
N ASN A 35 -0.54 -6.08 -15.16
CA ASN A 35 -1.03 -7.41 -15.56
C ASN A 35 0.02 -8.53 -15.36
N ASN A 36 1.29 -8.16 -15.18
CA ASN A 36 2.38 -9.10 -14.94
C ASN A 36 2.78 -9.23 -13.45
N VAL A 37 2.16 -8.47 -12.54
CA VAL A 37 2.49 -8.53 -11.10
C VAL A 37 1.92 -9.78 -10.44
N PHE A 38 0.67 -10.12 -10.74
CA PHE A 38 -0.01 -11.32 -10.27
C PHE A 38 -0.75 -11.99 -11.43
N SER A 39 -0.70 -13.31 -11.47
CA SER A 39 -1.58 -14.08 -12.34
C SER A 39 -3.03 -14.00 -11.87
N MET A 40 -3.98 -14.24 -12.78
CA MET A 40 -5.40 -14.32 -12.42
C MET A 40 -5.66 -15.37 -11.33
N ALA A 41 -4.92 -16.48 -11.34
CA ALA A 41 -5.05 -17.52 -10.30
C ALA A 41 -4.66 -16.99 -8.91
N GLU A 42 -3.55 -16.26 -8.80
CA GLU A 42 -3.12 -15.64 -7.53
C GLU A 42 -4.12 -14.57 -7.05
N ILE A 43 -4.68 -13.77 -7.98
CA ILE A 43 -5.69 -12.77 -7.65
C ILE A 43 -6.94 -13.44 -7.07
N PHE A 44 -7.44 -14.52 -7.69
CA PHE A 44 -8.62 -15.23 -7.21
C PHE A 44 -8.39 -16.07 -5.96
N ASP A 45 -7.15 -16.48 -5.70
CA ASP A 45 -6.77 -17.20 -4.48
C ASP A 45 -6.52 -16.26 -3.29
N GLY A 46 -6.28 -14.96 -3.54
CA GLY A 46 -6.17 -13.95 -2.51
C GLY A 46 -7.34 -14.00 -1.51
N ARG A 47 -7.03 -14.14 -0.22
CA ARG A 47 -8.03 -14.14 0.88
C ARG A 47 -7.87 -13.00 1.85
N LYS A 48 -6.64 -12.50 2.00
CA LYS A 48 -6.29 -11.48 2.98
C LYS A 48 -5.14 -10.62 2.47
N VAL A 49 -5.23 -9.31 2.71
CA VAL A 49 -4.14 -8.37 2.48
C VAL A 49 -3.76 -7.75 3.82
N ILE A 50 -2.48 -7.89 4.19
CA ILE A 50 -1.89 -7.22 5.34
C ILE A 50 -0.90 -6.20 4.81
N MET A 51 -1.25 -4.92 4.92
CA MET A 51 -0.34 -3.83 4.61
C MET A 51 0.44 -3.46 5.87
N THR A 52 1.75 -3.32 5.75
CA THR A 52 2.64 -2.92 6.84
C THR A 52 3.67 -1.93 6.35
N GLY A 53 4.32 -1.23 7.27
CA GLY A 53 5.31 -0.19 6.99
C GLY A 53 5.64 0.58 8.26
N CYS A 54 6.66 1.44 8.22
CA CYS A 54 7.02 2.31 9.33
C CYS A 54 6.81 3.79 8.98
N GLY A 55 6.53 4.61 9.99
CA GLY A 55 6.35 6.07 9.82
C GLY A 55 5.30 6.40 8.75
N ASP A 56 5.71 7.19 7.76
CA ASP A 56 4.82 7.65 6.67
C ASP A 56 4.26 6.48 5.85
N SER A 57 5.00 5.38 5.69
CA SER A 57 4.50 4.20 4.95
C SER A 57 3.38 3.48 5.71
N TYR A 58 3.42 3.48 7.04
CA TYR A 58 2.31 2.96 7.85
C TYR A 58 1.05 3.83 7.68
N THR A 59 1.24 5.15 7.70
CA THR A 59 0.16 6.11 7.49
C THR A 59 -0.43 6.00 6.07
N ALA A 60 0.41 5.83 5.05
CA ALA A 60 -0.01 5.60 3.67
C ALA A 60 -0.83 4.31 3.52
N ALA A 61 -0.39 3.21 4.15
CA ALA A 61 -1.17 1.97 4.22
C ALA A 61 -2.54 2.20 4.89
N GLY A 62 -2.56 2.96 5.98
CA GLY A 62 -3.79 3.41 6.66
C GLY A 62 -4.75 4.15 5.73
N ALA A 63 -4.25 5.13 4.98
CA ALA A 63 -5.02 5.89 4.00
C ALA A 63 -5.56 5.00 2.86
N MET A 64 -4.77 4.03 2.41
CA MET A 64 -5.12 3.15 1.29
C MET A 64 -6.07 2.01 1.67
N LYS A 65 -6.23 1.71 2.97
CA LYS A 65 -7.04 0.60 3.47
C LYS A 65 -8.45 0.57 2.87
N ASN A 66 -9.16 1.69 2.90
CA ASN A 66 -10.55 1.73 2.42
C ASN A 66 -10.64 1.53 0.90
N VAL A 67 -9.66 2.02 0.14
CA VAL A 67 -9.61 1.79 -1.31
C VAL A 67 -9.40 0.30 -1.58
N MET A 68 -8.46 -0.35 -0.88
CA MET A 68 -8.23 -1.78 -1.00
C MET A 68 -9.47 -2.61 -0.64
N VAL A 69 -10.17 -2.29 0.45
CA VAL A 69 -11.41 -2.97 0.84
C VAL A 69 -12.47 -2.89 -0.27
N ASN A 70 -12.60 -1.72 -0.92
CA ASN A 70 -13.64 -1.50 -1.93
C ASN A 70 -13.26 -2.05 -3.32
N CYS A 71 -11.98 -2.10 -3.65
CA CYS A 71 -11.53 -2.42 -5.02
C CYS A 71 -10.96 -3.83 -5.17
N ALA A 72 -10.42 -4.44 -4.10
CA ALA A 72 -9.66 -5.68 -4.24
C ALA A 72 -10.53 -6.95 -4.30
N GLY A 73 -11.85 -6.87 -4.07
CA GLY A 73 -12.76 -8.03 -4.17
C GLY A 73 -12.53 -9.14 -3.14
N ILE A 74 -11.61 -8.92 -2.19
CA ILE A 74 -11.32 -9.78 -1.05
C ILE A 74 -12.28 -9.41 0.08
N PHE A 75 -13.20 -10.32 0.41
CA PHE A 75 -14.32 -10.15 1.35
C PHE A 75 -13.91 -9.66 2.76
N GLY A 76 -13.59 -8.37 2.88
CA GLY A 76 -13.38 -7.66 4.15
C GLY A 76 -12.06 -7.91 4.88
N SER A 77 -11.15 -8.76 4.38
CA SER A 77 -9.90 -9.07 5.08
C SER A 77 -8.72 -8.21 4.60
N VAL A 78 -8.85 -6.90 4.80
CA VAL A 78 -7.74 -5.95 4.60
C VAL A 78 -7.35 -5.34 5.93
N GLU A 79 -6.11 -5.56 6.34
CA GLU A 79 -5.55 -5.09 7.59
C GLU A 79 -4.36 -4.18 7.35
N VAL A 80 -4.22 -3.17 8.22
CA VAL A 80 -3.01 -2.37 8.33
C VAL A 80 -2.39 -2.71 9.66
N MET A 81 -1.16 -3.21 9.65
CA MET A 81 -0.52 -3.78 10.81
C MET A 81 0.85 -3.14 11.03
N ASP A 82 1.11 -2.76 12.28
CA ASP A 82 2.43 -2.29 12.68
C ASP A 82 3.49 -3.38 12.39
N PRO A 83 4.68 -3.01 11.90
CA PRO A 83 5.70 -3.97 11.50
C PRO A 83 6.23 -4.82 12.67
N MET A 84 6.31 -4.28 13.89
CA MET A 84 6.69 -5.05 15.06
C MET A 84 5.57 -6.05 15.43
N GLN A 85 4.31 -5.64 15.32
CA GLN A 85 3.18 -6.56 15.47
C GLN A 85 3.26 -7.70 14.44
N PHE A 86 3.40 -7.36 13.15
CA PHE A 86 3.42 -8.33 12.07
C PHE A 86 4.57 -9.34 12.20
N THR A 87 5.77 -8.87 12.53
CA THR A 87 6.97 -9.71 12.52
C THR A 87 7.19 -10.50 13.81
N ARG A 88 6.74 -9.98 14.96
CA ARG A 88 7.06 -10.58 16.27
C ARG A 88 5.89 -11.26 16.97
N PHE A 89 4.68 -10.81 16.72
CA PHE A 89 3.52 -11.16 17.52
C PHE A 89 2.36 -11.77 16.72
N THR A 90 2.36 -11.63 15.40
CA THR A 90 1.35 -12.23 14.53
C THR A 90 1.63 -13.71 14.31
N THR A 91 0.68 -14.56 14.64
CA THR A 91 0.78 -16.01 14.44
C THR A 91 0.42 -16.41 13.01
N LYS A 92 0.77 -17.63 12.61
CA LYS A 92 0.42 -18.18 11.29
C LYS A 92 -1.09 -18.18 11.05
N GLU A 93 -1.86 -18.50 12.07
CA GLU A 93 -3.32 -18.51 12.05
C GLU A 93 -3.88 -17.11 11.77
N GLN A 94 -3.25 -16.07 12.34
CA GLN A 94 -3.65 -14.67 12.15
C GLN A 94 -3.26 -14.10 10.78
N VAL A 95 -2.16 -14.55 10.19
CA VAL A 95 -1.84 -14.24 8.78
C VAL A 95 -2.87 -14.87 7.84
N GLY A 96 -3.48 -15.96 8.27
CA GLY A 96 -4.39 -16.78 7.49
C GLY A 96 -3.66 -18.03 7.02
N ILE A 97 -4.26 -19.18 7.33
CA ILE A 97 -3.93 -20.43 6.67
C ILE A 97 -4.98 -20.58 5.59
N GLY A 98 -4.62 -20.39 4.32
CA GLY A 98 -5.47 -20.88 3.26
C GLY A 98 -5.52 -22.40 3.41
N GLU A 99 -6.67 -22.96 3.81
CA GLU A 99 -6.92 -24.31 3.34
C GLU A 99 -7.10 -24.19 1.83
N PRO A 100 -6.26 -24.88 1.02
CA PRO A 100 -6.40 -24.83 -0.42
C PRO A 100 -7.69 -25.58 -0.76
N ASN A 101 -8.73 -24.83 -1.14
CA ASN A 101 -10.05 -25.32 -1.52
C ASN A 101 -10.88 -25.89 -0.36
N SER A 102 -11.87 -25.12 0.09
CA SER A 102 -13.13 -25.65 0.63
C SER A 102 -14.26 -25.27 -0.32
#